data_AF-A0AAW7YDH8-F1
#
_entry.id   AF-A0AAW7YDH8-F1
#
_cell.length_a   1.000
_cell.length_b   1.000
_cell.length_c   1.000
_cell.angle_alpha   90.00
_cell.angle_beta   90.00
_cell.angle_gamma   90.00
#
_symmetry.space_group_name_H-M   'P 1'
#
loop_
_entity.id
_entity.type
_entity.pdbx_description
1 polymer ?
#
loop_
_entity_poly.entity_id
_entity_poly.type
_entity_poly.pdbx_seq_one_letter_code
_entity_poly.pdbx_strand_id
1 'polypeptide(L)'
;MILSCFFRRKLISNLVFLSLVMTSSMIWAQSLVILADTPYSDKEKTMLQGPDGVLYQLVNNVKPTVVMHLGDMKSGGESCTDELLKQHKAIINQVYPGKIIYTPGDNEWTDCDRDTLTYSFNELERLDFITTLMYQTPPLLDKYLTAIKAQPAQIENKLWINDRLAVGTLHIVGTSNGRNHIDKSNVALALKKADKRDEFNFAWLSTIESKAEDYDALIIGFQADIYQKEVLESGMCDTVTLKKCDAFIQYRKAFTELAKRINKPILISHGDTGDFCFEKLDDNLWHLNAAGDFSYLDGTKVTFNKNSVKEPFTVNGLINTHLPHNECIN
;
A
#
# COMPACT_ATOMS: atom_id res chain seq x y z
N MET A 1 25.42 45.28 79.48
CA MET A 1 25.91 44.06 78.79
C MET A 1 24.69 43.27 78.32
N ILE A 2 24.77 42.78 77.10
CA ILE A 2 23.65 42.57 76.15
C ILE A 2 22.82 41.31 76.46
N LEU A 3 21.50 41.47 76.31
CA LEU A 3 20.46 40.44 76.36
C LEU A 3 20.57 39.46 75.18
N SER A 4 20.46 38.18 75.48
CA SER A 4 20.39 37.05 74.55
C SER A 4 19.03 36.95 73.84
N CYS A 5 19.04 36.99 72.50
CA CYS A 5 17.87 36.73 71.64
C CYS A 5 17.95 35.31 71.04
N PHE A 6 16.97 34.47 71.37
CA PHE A 6 16.73 33.16 70.74
C PHE A 6 16.04 33.34 69.38
N PHE A 7 16.62 32.82 68.30
CA PHE A 7 15.93 32.65 67.01
C PHE A 7 15.49 31.18 66.83
N ARG A 8 14.17 30.93 66.85
CA ARG A 8 13.56 29.67 66.42
C ARG A 8 13.50 29.63 64.89
N ARG A 9 14.21 28.70 64.25
CA ARG A 9 13.99 28.35 62.84
C ARG A 9 12.89 27.29 62.74
N LYS A 10 11.77 27.60 62.08
CA LYS A 10 10.75 26.63 61.66
C LYS A 10 11.30 25.88 60.43
N LEU A 11 11.49 24.56 60.54
CA LEU A 11 11.63 23.69 59.37
C LEU A 11 10.23 23.47 58.76
N ILE A 12 10.04 23.92 57.53
CA ILE A 12 8.87 23.58 56.72
C ILE A 12 9.32 22.41 55.82
N SER A 13 8.80 21.22 56.11
CA SER A 13 8.99 20.02 55.29
C SER A 13 8.01 20.06 54.11
N ASN A 14 8.50 20.40 52.91
CA ASN A 14 7.71 20.29 51.69
C ASN A 14 7.72 18.83 51.21
N LEU A 15 6.62 18.11 51.45
CA LEU A 15 6.32 16.84 50.79
C LEU A 15 5.88 17.13 49.35
N VAL A 16 6.74 16.82 48.39
CA VAL A 16 6.39 16.80 46.97
C VAL A 16 5.72 15.46 46.68
N PHE A 17 4.39 15.48 46.53
CA PHE A 17 3.63 14.34 46.02
C PHE A 17 3.88 14.23 44.51
N LEU A 18 4.69 13.25 44.10
CA LEU A 18 4.91 12.93 42.70
C LEU A 18 3.68 12.14 42.20
N SER A 19 2.69 12.83 41.65
CA SER A 19 1.55 12.21 40.98
C SER A 19 2.04 11.53 39.70
N LEU A 20 2.23 10.22 39.77
CA LEU A 20 2.47 9.37 38.61
C LEU A 20 1.17 9.31 37.80
N VAL A 21 0.98 10.24 36.87
CA VAL A 21 -0.09 10.17 35.87
C VAL A 21 0.28 9.03 34.93
N MET A 22 -0.22 7.82 35.22
CA MET A 22 -0.29 6.78 34.20
C MET A 22 -1.29 7.25 33.15
N THR A 23 -0.80 7.89 32.09
CA THR A 23 -1.57 8.05 30.86
C THR A 23 -1.81 6.65 30.33
N SER A 24 -2.98 6.09 30.62
CA SER A 24 -3.49 4.95 29.87
C SER A 24 -3.66 5.44 28.44
N SER A 25 -2.68 5.17 27.58
CA SER A 25 -2.87 5.25 26.14
C SER A 25 -3.96 4.23 25.83
N MET A 26 -5.22 4.68 25.79
CA MET A 26 -6.26 3.93 25.09
C MET A 26 -5.75 3.86 23.65
N ILE A 27 -5.23 2.71 23.24
CA ILE A 27 -4.78 2.52 21.86
C ILE A 27 -6.06 2.24 21.07
N TRP A 28 -6.50 3.25 20.32
CA TRP A 28 -7.67 3.13 19.44
C TRP A 28 -7.30 2.26 18.23
N ALA A 29 -8.29 1.57 17.68
CA ALA A 29 -8.12 0.85 16.43
C ALA A 29 -7.71 1.84 15.32
N GLN A 30 -6.69 1.50 14.53
CA GLN A 30 -6.23 2.33 13.43
C GLN A 30 -6.99 1.94 12.15
N SER A 31 -7.50 2.92 11.41
CA SER A 31 -8.18 2.68 10.14
C SER A 31 -7.33 3.19 8.99
N LEU A 32 -7.29 2.42 7.91
CA LEU A 32 -6.68 2.74 6.64
C LEU A 32 -7.78 2.65 5.57
N VAL A 33 -7.62 3.43 4.53
CA VAL A 33 -8.38 3.23 3.29
C VAL A 33 -7.39 2.77 2.22
N ILE A 34 -7.76 1.73 1.50
CA ILE A 34 -7.07 1.24 0.32
C ILE A 34 -7.97 1.53 -0.89
N LEU A 35 -7.39 2.19 -1.89
CA LEU A 35 -7.94 2.35 -3.23
C LEU A 35 -7.10 1.50 -4.19
N ALA A 36 -7.73 0.80 -5.10
CA ALA A 36 -7.07 0.02 -6.14
C ALA A 36 -7.87 0.20 -7.44
N ASP A 37 -7.19 0.09 -8.58
CA ASP A 37 -7.82 0.01 -9.90
C ASP A 37 -8.85 1.11 -10.17
N THR A 38 -8.51 2.34 -9.77
CA THR A 38 -9.41 3.48 -9.87
C THR A 38 -8.61 4.79 -9.96
N PRO A 39 -9.05 5.79 -10.74
CA PRO A 39 -10.25 5.81 -11.58
C PRO A 39 -10.03 5.24 -13.00
N TYR A 40 -10.90 4.32 -13.44
CA TYR A 40 -10.92 3.83 -14.82
C TYR A 40 -11.92 4.53 -15.74
N SER A 41 -12.93 5.19 -15.16
CA SER A 41 -14.02 5.82 -15.91
C SER A 41 -14.32 7.22 -15.41
N ASP A 42 -15.00 8.02 -16.23
CA ASP A 42 -15.47 9.35 -15.80
C ASP A 42 -16.40 9.28 -14.58
N LYS A 43 -17.12 8.16 -14.42
CA LYS A 43 -17.93 7.89 -13.23
C LYS A 43 -17.06 7.79 -11.99
N GLU A 44 -15.99 7.00 -12.02
CA GLU A 44 -15.08 6.86 -10.88
C GLU A 44 -14.29 8.14 -10.60
N LYS A 45 -13.87 8.87 -11.65
CA LYS A 45 -13.30 10.22 -11.51
C LYS A 45 -14.25 11.11 -10.70
N THR A 46 -15.54 11.10 -11.05
CA THR A 46 -16.57 11.87 -10.33
C THR A 46 -16.75 11.37 -8.89
N MET A 47 -16.68 10.06 -8.64
CA MET A 47 -16.78 9.48 -7.28
C MET A 47 -15.62 9.92 -6.38
N LEU A 48 -14.42 10.09 -6.93
CA LEU A 48 -13.21 10.52 -6.20
C LEU A 48 -13.03 12.04 -6.13
N GLN A 49 -13.74 12.81 -6.96
CA GLN A 49 -13.61 14.26 -7.01
C GLN A 49 -14.29 14.96 -5.82
N GLY A 50 -13.53 15.77 -5.10
CA GLY A 50 -14.06 16.55 -3.97
C GLY A 50 -14.79 17.83 -4.41
N PRO A 51 -15.70 18.36 -3.58
CA PRO A 51 -16.12 17.85 -2.27
C PRO A 51 -17.31 16.86 -2.33
N ASP A 52 -17.91 16.66 -3.51
CA ASP A 52 -19.21 16.01 -3.66
C ASP A 52 -19.15 14.54 -4.08
N GLY A 53 -17.99 14.06 -4.51
CA GLY A 53 -17.77 12.66 -4.87
C GLY A 53 -18.02 11.73 -3.69
N VAL A 54 -18.80 10.66 -3.92
CA VAL A 54 -19.19 9.73 -2.85
C VAL A 54 -17.98 9.07 -2.18
N LEU A 55 -16.98 8.63 -2.94
CA LEU A 55 -15.76 8.04 -2.36
C LEU A 55 -14.93 9.12 -1.67
N TYR A 56 -14.80 10.32 -2.25
CA TYR A 56 -14.15 11.44 -1.56
C TYR A 56 -14.75 11.67 -0.16
N GLN A 57 -16.07 11.74 -0.06
CA GLN A 57 -16.77 11.96 1.20
C GLN A 57 -16.59 10.79 2.18
N LEU A 58 -16.73 9.55 1.72
CA LEU A 58 -16.60 8.36 2.56
C LEU A 58 -15.18 8.20 3.10
N VAL A 59 -14.16 8.42 2.27
CA VAL A 59 -12.75 8.42 2.73
C VAL A 59 -12.54 9.47 3.82
N ASN A 60 -13.01 10.70 3.59
CA ASN A 60 -12.84 11.78 4.57
C ASN A 60 -13.70 11.59 5.84
N ASN A 61 -14.81 10.85 5.76
CA ASN A 61 -15.63 10.45 6.91
C ASN A 61 -14.96 9.37 7.77
N VAL A 62 -14.24 8.41 7.16
CA VAL A 62 -13.44 7.42 7.89
C VAL A 62 -12.33 8.09 8.70
N LYS A 63 -11.79 9.21 8.21
CA LYS A 63 -10.60 9.89 8.76
C LYS A 63 -9.44 8.90 8.94
N PRO A 64 -9.05 8.17 7.87
CA PRO A 64 -8.04 7.14 7.99
C PRO A 64 -6.70 7.74 8.40
N THR A 65 -5.90 6.94 9.11
CA THR A 65 -4.52 7.27 9.47
C THR A 65 -3.68 7.55 8.22
N VAL A 66 -3.95 6.80 7.14
CA VAL A 66 -3.34 6.95 5.81
C VAL A 66 -4.27 6.35 4.74
N VAL A 67 -4.19 6.86 3.52
CA VAL A 67 -4.75 6.21 2.33
C VAL A 67 -3.62 5.49 1.58
N MET A 68 -3.86 4.26 1.14
CA MET A 68 -2.98 3.53 0.24
C MET A 68 -3.63 3.43 -1.13
N HIS A 69 -2.87 3.63 -2.20
CA HIS A 69 -3.33 3.41 -3.57
C HIS A 69 -2.45 2.36 -4.25
N LEU A 70 -3.05 1.26 -4.68
CA LEU A 70 -2.37 0.06 -5.15
C LEU A 70 -2.05 0.08 -6.65
N GLY A 71 -1.92 1.27 -7.25
CA GLY A 71 -1.70 1.40 -8.70
C GLY A 71 -2.99 1.39 -9.50
N ASP A 72 -2.83 1.33 -10.81
CA ASP A 72 -3.93 1.21 -11.77
C ASP A 72 -4.91 2.37 -11.66
N MET A 73 -4.35 3.57 -11.83
CA MET A 73 -5.09 4.82 -11.85
C MET A 73 -5.69 5.14 -13.21
N LYS A 74 -5.68 4.22 -14.18
CA LYS A 74 -6.34 4.36 -15.50
C LYS A 74 -6.57 2.98 -16.12
N SER A 75 -7.62 2.81 -16.91
CA SER A 75 -7.92 1.49 -17.50
C SER A 75 -6.86 1.06 -18.52
N GLY A 76 -6.69 -0.25 -18.75
CA GLY A 76 -5.77 -0.78 -19.77
C GLY A 76 -6.16 -0.50 -21.22
N GLY A 77 -7.32 0.11 -21.45
CA GLY A 77 -7.76 0.59 -22.75
C GLY A 77 -7.48 2.08 -22.99
N GLU A 78 -7.02 2.83 -21.99
CA GLU A 78 -6.69 4.25 -22.13
C GLU A 78 -5.19 4.48 -22.37
N SER A 79 -4.88 5.39 -23.31
CA SER A 79 -3.49 5.74 -23.62
C SER A 79 -2.79 6.43 -22.44
N CYS A 80 -1.54 6.07 -22.20
CA CYS A 80 -0.71 6.60 -21.09
C CYS A 80 -0.14 7.99 -21.36
N THR A 81 -0.99 8.91 -21.82
CA THR A 81 -0.59 10.29 -22.08
C THR A 81 -0.20 10.99 -20.79
N ASP A 82 0.77 11.88 -20.90
CA ASP A 82 1.20 12.73 -19.80
C ASP A 82 0.02 13.48 -19.16
N GLU A 83 -0.90 13.98 -19.98
CA GLU A 83 -2.07 14.74 -19.55
C GLU A 83 -2.99 13.89 -18.67
N LEU A 84 -3.30 12.67 -19.10
CA LEU A 84 -4.16 11.75 -18.37
C LEU A 84 -3.54 11.38 -17.01
N LEU A 85 -2.26 11.00 -17.01
CA LEU A 85 -1.56 10.61 -15.79
C LEU A 85 -1.43 11.80 -14.82
N LYS A 86 -1.15 13.01 -15.31
CA LYS A 86 -1.14 14.23 -14.47
C LYS A 86 -2.52 14.55 -13.90
N GLN A 87 -3.57 14.42 -14.69
CA GLN A 87 -4.96 14.62 -14.25
C GLN A 87 -5.33 13.62 -13.15
N HIS A 88 -5.04 12.34 -13.36
CA HIS A 88 -5.40 11.28 -12.41
C HIS A 88 -4.58 11.38 -11.12
N LYS A 89 -3.30 11.77 -11.19
CA LYS A 89 -2.53 12.13 -9.99
C LYS A 89 -3.21 13.27 -9.21
N ALA A 90 -3.71 14.30 -9.90
CA ALA A 90 -4.40 15.40 -9.23
C ALA A 90 -5.68 14.94 -8.52
N ILE A 91 -6.44 14.03 -9.16
CA ILE A 91 -7.64 13.40 -8.57
C ILE A 91 -7.27 12.56 -7.34
N ILE A 92 -6.23 11.71 -7.42
CA ILE A 92 -5.78 10.91 -6.28
C ILE A 92 -5.33 11.83 -5.14
N ASN A 93 -4.48 12.82 -5.43
CA ASN A 93 -3.95 13.72 -4.41
C ASN A 93 -5.06 14.45 -3.65
N GLN A 94 -6.14 14.89 -4.31
CA GLN A 94 -7.20 15.62 -3.61
C GLN A 94 -8.00 14.75 -2.63
N VAL A 95 -8.05 13.43 -2.80
CA VAL A 95 -8.84 12.53 -1.93
C VAL A 95 -8.38 12.64 -0.47
N TYR A 96 -7.06 12.64 -0.25
CA TYR A 96 -6.48 12.75 1.09
C TYR A 96 -5.09 13.41 1.06
N PRO A 97 -5.01 14.74 0.83
CA PRO A 97 -3.78 15.43 0.43
C PRO A 97 -2.60 15.23 1.37
N GLY A 98 -1.46 14.80 0.81
CA GLY A 98 -0.21 14.60 1.54
C GLY A 98 -0.19 13.40 2.49
N LYS A 99 -1.23 12.57 2.51
CA LYS A 99 -1.33 11.36 3.35
C LYS A 99 -1.70 10.11 2.55
N ILE A 100 -1.14 10.00 1.35
CA ILE A 100 -1.34 8.87 0.43
C ILE A 100 -0.01 8.15 0.18
N ILE A 101 0.03 6.84 0.42
CA ILE A 101 1.11 5.95 -0.02
C ILE A 101 0.67 5.31 -1.32
N TYR A 102 1.47 5.43 -2.37
CA TYR A 102 1.17 4.94 -3.71
C TYR A 102 2.24 3.94 -4.16
N THR A 103 1.83 2.93 -4.92
CA THR A 103 2.69 2.10 -5.77
C THR A 103 2.08 2.09 -7.17
N PRO A 104 2.86 2.09 -8.27
CA PRO A 104 2.31 1.95 -9.62
C PRO A 104 1.82 0.53 -9.86
N GLY A 105 0.83 0.42 -10.74
CA GLY A 105 0.38 -0.82 -11.32
C GLY A 105 0.84 -0.97 -12.77
N ASP A 106 0.36 -2.00 -13.46
CA ASP A 106 0.83 -2.36 -14.79
C ASP A 106 0.19 -1.46 -15.87
N ASN A 107 -1.01 -0.97 -15.59
CA ASN A 107 -1.71 -0.01 -16.40
C ASN A 107 -0.93 1.29 -16.64
N GLU A 108 -0.21 1.83 -15.67
CA GLU A 108 0.52 3.09 -15.85
C GLU A 108 1.73 2.99 -16.79
N TRP A 109 2.22 1.77 -17.08
CA TRP A 109 3.47 1.61 -17.84
C TRP A 109 3.60 0.34 -18.69
N THR A 110 3.34 -0.87 -18.19
CA THR A 110 3.54 -2.08 -19.01
C THR A 110 2.52 -2.15 -20.12
N ASP A 111 1.25 -1.89 -19.82
CA ASP A 111 0.14 -1.94 -20.78
C ASP A 111 0.13 -0.77 -21.77
N CYS A 112 1.01 0.21 -21.59
CA CYS A 112 1.09 1.36 -22.47
C CYS A 112 1.61 0.99 -23.87
N ASP A 113 2.16 -0.20 -24.07
CA ASP A 113 2.71 -0.68 -25.33
C ASP A 113 1.65 -1.17 -26.33
N ARG A 114 0.46 -1.52 -25.82
CA ARG A 114 -0.67 -2.13 -26.55
C ARG A 114 -1.00 -1.37 -27.83
N ASP A 115 -1.13 -2.13 -28.92
CA ASP A 115 -1.47 -1.61 -30.25
C ASP A 115 -2.92 -1.14 -30.38
N THR A 116 -3.80 -1.60 -29.47
CA THR A 116 -5.20 -1.18 -29.37
C THR A 116 -5.38 0.23 -28.81
N LEU A 117 -4.33 0.84 -28.25
CA LEU A 117 -4.38 2.19 -27.71
C LEU A 117 -4.30 3.24 -28.83
N THR A 118 -4.99 4.36 -28.64
CA THR A 118 -4.87 5.53 -29.54
C THR A 118 -3.41 5.99 -29.68
N TYR A 119 -2.68 6.00 -28.57
CA TYR A 119 -1.25 6.23 -28.52
C TYR A 119 -0.59 5.17 -27.62
N SER A 120 0.29 4.36 -28.23
CA SER A 120 1.16 3.43 -27.53
C SER A 120 2.49 4.10 -27.13
N PHE A 121 3.07 3.72 -26.01
CA PHE A 121 4.30 4.28 -25.45
C PHE A 121 5.32 3.19 -25.12
N ASN A 122 6.58 3.59 -24.97
CA ASN A 122 7.62 2.71 -24.48
C ASN A 122 7.45 2.49 -22.96
N GLU A 123 7.30 1.24 -22.54
CA GLU A 123 7.03 0.78 -21.18
C GLU A 123 8.07 1.29 -20.18
N LEU A 124 9.37 1.18 -20.51
CA LEU A 124 10.43 1.63 -19.60
C LEU A 124 10.52 3.15 -19.48
N GLU A 125 10.16 3.87 -20.55
CA GLU A 125 10.04 5.32 -20.54
C GLU A 125 8.80 5.76 -19.74
N ARG A 126 7.66 5.07 -19.88
CA ARG A 126 6.47 5.32 -19.07
C ARG A 126 6.69 5.01 -17.60
N LEU A 127 7.45 3.97 -17.28
CA LEU A 127 7.87 3.69 -15.91
C LEU A 127 8.68 4.85 -15.32
N ASP A 128 9.67 5.37 -16.06
CA ASP A 128 10.45 6.54 -15.62
C ASP A 128 9.57 7.79 -15.42
N PHE A 129 8.63 8.01 -16.34
CA PHE A 129 7.66 9.09 -16.26
C PHE A 129 6.76 8.98 -15.03
N ILE A 130 6.11 7.84 -14.79
CA ILE A 130 5.20 7.68 -13.64
C ILE A 130 5.95 7.77 -12.32
N THR A 131 7.16 7.21 -12.23
CA THR A 131 8.00 7.31 -11.03
C THR A 131 8.39 8.77 -10.75
N THR A 132 8.78 9.53 -11.77
CA THR A 132 9.08 10.96 -11.63
C THR A 132 7.83 11.76 -11.24
N LEU A 133 6.71 11.49 -11.91
CA LEU A 133 5.45 12.17 -11.68
C LEU A 133 4.98 11.95 -10.23
N MET A 134 4.95 10.72 -9.74
CA MET A 134 4.32 10.38 -8.46
C MET A 134 5.21 10.71 -7.25
N TYR A 135 6.53 10.59 -7.36
CA TYR A 135 7.43 10.68 -6.21
C TYR A 135 8.33 11.92 -6.18
N GLN A 136 8.47 12.63 -7.29
CA GLN A 136 9.43 13.73 -7.41
C GLN A 136 8.78 15.08 -7.78
N THR A 137 7.54 15.06 -8.26
CA THR A 137 6.83 16.27 -8.69
C THR A 137 5.76 16.68 -7.67
N PRO A 138 5.60 17.98 -7.31
CA PRO A 138 4.49 18.43 -6.49
C PRO A 138 3.11 18.23 -7.17
N PRO A 139 2.02 18.05 -6.40
CA PRO A 139 2.02 17.74 -4.98
C PRO A 139 2.60 16.34 -4.72
N LEU A 140 3.38 16.21 -3.63
CA LEU A 140 3.88 14.92 -3.18
C LEU A 140 2.81 14.24 -2.33
N LEU A 141 2.44 13.02 -2.70
CA LEU A 141 1.29 12.30 -2.15
C LEU A 141 1.43 11.98 -0.65
N ASP A 142 2.66 11.83 -0.16
CA ASP A 142 2.98 11.41 1.21
C ASP A 142 3.67 12.51 2.04
N LYS A 143 3.62 13.77 1.57
CA LYS A 143 4.34 14.91 2.19
C LYS A 143 4.12 15.06 3.70
N TYR A 144 2.95 14.69 4.21
CA TYR A 144 2.57 14.84 5.62
C TYR A 144 2.66 13.54 6.42
N LEU A 145 3.16 12.45 5.83
CA LEU A 145 3.47 11.21 6.55
C LEU A 145 4.88 11.33 7.15
N THR A 146 4.95 11.78 8.41
CA THR A 146 6.21 11.89 9.12
C THR A 146 6.88 10.52 9.25
N ALA A 147 8.21 10.47 9.12
CA ALA A 147 9.01 9.25 9.22
C ALA A 147 8.78 8.17 8.15
N ILE A 148 8.00 8.44 7.09
CA ILE A 148 7.96 7.54 5.92
C ILE A 148 9.37 7.38 5.32
N LYS A 149 9.72 6.15 4.96
CA LYS A 149 10.98 5.79 4.30
C LYS A 149 10.66 5.24 2.93
N ALA A 150 11.43 5.67 1.93
CA ALA A 150 11.45 5.07 0.61
C ALA A 150 12.78 4.31 0.42
N GLN A 151 12.75 3.22 -0.33
CA GLN A 151 13.97 2.54 -0.76
C GLN A 151 14.67 3.38 -1.83
N PRO A 152 15.92 3.86 -1.63
CA PRO A 152 16.57 4.74 -2.60
C PRO A 152 16.75 4.12 -3.99
N ALA A 153 16.90 2.80 -4.08
CA ALA A 153 17.08 2.08 -5.34
C ALA A 153 15.76 1.79 -6.07
N GLN A 154 14.61 1.94 -5.39
CA GLN A 154 13.27 1.68 -5.92
C GLN A 154 12.24 2.46 -5.10
N ILE A 155 12.01 3.73 -5.47
CA ILE A 155 11.26 4.71 -4.66
C ILE A 155 9.78 4.34 -4.45
N GLU A 156 9.25 3.45 -5.28
CA GLU A 156 7.94 2.81 -5.19
C GLU A 156 7.81 1.97 -3.92
N ASN A 157 8.92 1.42 -3.41
CA ASN A 157 8.96 0.69 -2.16
C ASN A 157 9.03 1.66 -0.99
N LYS A 158 7.95 1.74 -0.22
CA LYS A 158 7.84 2.59 0.96
C LYS A 158 7.55 1.79 2.22
N LEU A 159 7.87 2.39 3.35
CA LEU A 159 7.56 1.89 4.69
C LEU A 159 7.26 3.08 5.59
N TRP A 160 6.07 3.07 6.16
CA TRP A 160 5.63 4.01 7.16
C TRP A 160 5.20 3.25 8.40
N ILE A 161 5.76 3.60 9.57
CA ILE A 161 5.40 2.99 10.84
C ILE A 161 4.73 4.06 11.70
N ASN A 162 3.45 3.87 12.01
CA ASN A 162 2.68 4.77 12.86
C ASN A 162 1.98 3.99 13.97
N ASP A 163 2.18 4.40 15.22
CA ASP A 163 1.54 3.81 16.40
C ASP A 163 1.55 2.28 16.40
N ARG A 164 2.73 1.71 16.10
CA ARG A 164 2.99 0.25 16.02
C ARG A 164 2.30 -0.47 14.85
N LEU A 165 1.74 0.24 13.88
CA LEU A 165 1.30 -0.36 12.61
C LEU A 165 2.31 0.00 11.53
N ALA A 166 2.89 -1.01 10.89
CA ALA A 166 3.69 -0.82 9.69
C ALA A 166 2.81 -0.91 8.44
N VAL A 167 3.00 0.05 7.53
CA VAL A 167 2.29 0.17 6.27
C VAL A 167 3.35 0.36 5.18
N GLY A 168 3.46 -0.59 4.27
CA GLY A 168 4.50 -0.57 3.24
C GLY A 168 3.97 -0.93 1.86
N THR A 169 4.80 -0.69 0.87
CA THR A 169 4.55 -1.06 -0.53
C THR A 169 5.70 -1.87 -1.09
N LEU A 170 5.36 -2.74 -2.04
CA LEU A 170 6.31 -3.38 -2.96
C LEU A 170 5.87 -3.07 -4.39
N HIS A 171 6.83 -2.77 -5.26
CA HIS A 171 6.55 -2.62 -6.68
C HIS A 171 6.46 -4.01 -7.32
N ILE A 172 5.27 -4.59 -7.27
CA ILE A 172 4.92 -5.85 -7.92
C ILE A 172 3.69 -5.55 -8.76
N VAL A 173 3.79 -5.73 -10.07
CA VAL A 173 2.75 -5.37 -11.03
C VAL A 173 2.32 -6.58 -11.87
N GLY A 174 1.16 -6.48 -12.50
CA GLY A 174 0.63 -7.40 -13.49
C GLY A 174 1.58 -7.57 -14.69
N THR A 175 1.07 -8.20 -15.75
CA THR A 175 1.90 -8.47 -16.94
C THR A 175 3.16 -9.29 -16.58
N SER A 176 2.99 -10.26 -15.67
CA SER A 176 4.06 -11.08 -15.07
C SER A 176 5.22 -10.26 -14.49
N ASN A 177 4.87 -9.18 -13.76
CA ASN A 177 5.82 -8.23 -13.20
C ASN A 177 6.67 -7.59 -14.31
N GLY A 178 6.01 -7.12 -15.38
CA GLY A 178 6.63 -6.49 -16.56
C GLY A 178 7.58 -7.39 -17.36
N ARG A 179 7.33 -8.71 -17.37
CA ARG A 179 8.13 -9.70 -18.11
C ARG A 179 7.45 -10.20 -19.38
N ASN A 180 6.14 -9.97 -19.50
CA ASN A 180 5.36 -10.28 -20.68
C ASN A 180 4.97 -9.01 -21.42
N HIS A 181 4.48 -9.15 -22.66
CA HIS A 181 4.02 -8.04 -23.50
C HIS A 181 4.98 -6.86 -23.45
N ILE A 182 6.19 -7.07 -23.99
CA ILE A 182 7.23 -6.03 -24.08
C ILE A 182 7.36 -5.70 -25.57
N ASP A 183 6.42 -4.91 -26.08
CA ASP A 183 6.29 -4.65 -27.52
C ASP A 183 7.01 -3.36 -27.98
N LYS A 184 7.35 -2.44 -27.05
CA LYS A 184 8.00 -1.16 -27.40
C LYS A 184 9.39 -0.99 -26.79
N SER A 185 9.66 -1.63 -25.66
CA SER A 185 10.94 -1.56 -24.96
C SER A 185 11.95 -2.55 -25.50
N ASN A 186 13.23 -2.29 -25.22
CA ASN A 186 14.23 -3.31 -25.41
C ASN A 186 13.96 -4.46 -24.43
N VAL A 187 13.55 -5.62 -24.95
CA VAL A 187 13.17 -6.80 -24.16
C VAL A 187 14.25 -7.20 -23.16
N ALA A 188 15.52 -7.29 -23.58
CA ALA A 188 16.60 -7.69 -22.70
C ALA A 188 16.82 -6.69 -21.54
N LEU A 189 16.66 -5.39 -21.80
CA LEU A 189 16.74 -4.36 -20.77
C LEU A 189 15.54 -4.42 -19.81
N ALA A 190 14.33 -4.63 -20.32
CA ALA A 190 13.12 -4.75 -19.52
C ALA A 190 13.18 -5.94 -18.56
N LEU A 191 13.57 -7.12 -19.06
CA LEU A 191 13.78 -8.31 -18.24
C LEU A 191 14.85 -8.09 -17.15
N LYS A 192 15.98 -7.48 -17.52
CA LYS A 192 17.04 -7.14 -16.54
C LYS A 192 16.54 -6.17 -15.47
N LYS A 193 15.68 -5.21 -15.82
CA LYS A 193 15.07 -4.28 -14.86
C LYS A 193 14.05 -4.99 -13.97
N ALA A 194 13.27 -5.93 -14.50
CA ALA A 194 12.36 -6.75 -13.70
C ALA A 194 13.14 -7.61 -12.69
N ASP A 195 14.26 -8.23 -13.09
CA ASP A 195 15.12 -8.98 -12.16
C ASP A 195 15.69 -8.09 -11.05
N LYS A 196 16.12 -6.86 -11.39
CA LYS A 196 16.57 -5.89 -10.39
C LYS A 196 15.46 -5.42 -9.45
N ARG A 197 14.24 -5.25 -9.97
CA ARG A 197 13.08 -4.94 -9.14
C ARG A 197 12.80 -6.04 -8.12
N ASP A 198 12.94 -7.30 -8.53
CA ASP A 198 12.79 -8.43 -7.61
C ASP A 198 13.87 -8.42 -6.51
N GLU A 199 15.13 -8.24 -6.89
CA GLU A 199 16.24 -8.09 -5.92
C GLU A 199 15.96 -6.96 -4.92
N PHE A 200 15.48 -5.80 -5.38
CA PHE A 200 15.15 -4.67 -4.53
C PHE A 200 13.94 -4.93 -3.64
N ASN A 201 12.90 -5.59 -4.14
CA ASN A 201 11.74 -5.98 -3.33
C ASN A 201 12.13 -6.93 -2.19
N PHE A 202 12.96 -7.95 -2.45
CA PHE A 202 13.40 -8.88 -1.40
C PHE A 202 14.35 -8.22 -0.38
N ALA A 203 15.23 -7.32 -0.84
CA ALA A 203 16.04 -6.49 0.06
C ALA A 203 15.16 -5.56 0.92
N TRP A 204 14.07 -5.03 0.36
CA TRP A 204 13.13 -4.20 1.10
C TRP A 204 12.34 -4.98 2.13
N LEU A 205 11.85 -6.19 1.81
CA LEU A 205 11.23 -7.09 2.78
C LEU A 205 12.18 -7.39 3.96
N SER A 206 13.47 -7.61 3.68
CA SER A 206 14.48 -7.81 4.73
C SER A 206 14.65 -6.55 5.60
N THR A 207 14.52 -5.36 5.01
CA THR A 207 14.57 -4.08 5.73
C THR A 207 13.33 -3.91 6.62
N ILE A 208 12.13 -4.23 6.12
CA ILE A 208 10.90 -4.24 6.91
C ILE A 208 11.02 -5.22 8.08
N GLU A 209 11.50 -6.44 7.82
CA GLU A 209 11.74 -7.47 8.84
C GLU A 209 12.68 -6.98 9.96
N SER A 210 13.76 -6.28 9.61
CA SER A 210 14.69 -5.72 10.60
C SER A 210 14.06 -4.67 11.53
N LYS A 211 12.87 -4.15 11.15
CA LYS A 211 12.08 -3.20 11.93
C LYS A 211 10.93 -3.87 12.67
N ALA A 212 10.86 -5.20 12.69
CA ALA A 212 9.77 -5.93 13.33
C ALA A 212 9.57 -5.53 14.79
N GLU A 213 10.60 -5.14 15.54
CA GLU A 213 10.43 -4.68 16.93
C GLU A 213 9.62 -3.37 17.06
N ASP A 214 9.58 -2.54 16.01
CA ASP A 214 8.96 -1.21 16.00
C ASP A 214 7.44 -1.25 15.73
N TYR A 215 6.91 -2.39 15.28
CA TYR A 215 5.48 -2.57 14.97
C TYR A 215 4.90 -3.86 15.54
N ASP A 216 3.58 -3.92 15.65
CA ASP A 216 2.80 -5.06 16.15
C ASP A 216 2.06 -5.77 14.99
N ALA A 217 1.83 -5.10 13.86
CA ALA A 217 1.29 -5.67 12.63
C ALA A 217 1.85 -4.94 11.39
N LEU A 218 1.75 -5.58 10.23
CA LEU A 218 2.24 -5.11 8.94
C LEU A 218 1.15 -5.20 7.87
N ILE A 219 0.98 -4.15 7.06
CA ILE A 219 0.18 -4.15 5.84
C ILE A 219 1.12 -3.86 4.67
N ILE A 220 1.14 -4.74 3.66
CA ILE A 220 1.93 -4.57 2.43
C ILE A 220 0.98 -4.45 1.24
N GLY A 221 1.07 -3.34 0.51
CA GLY A 221 0.37 -3.14 -0.75
C GLY A 221 1.24 -3.38 -1.97
N PHE A 222 0.68 -3.98 -3.01
CA PHE A 222 1.22 -4.08 -4.37
C PHE A 222 0.06 -4.12 -5.36
N GLN A 223 0.30 -4.10 -6.68
CA GLN A 223 -0.80 -4.10 -7.65
C GLN A 223 -1.19 -5.52 -8.07
N ALA A 224 -0.21 -6.32 -8.53
CA ALA A 224 -0.47 -7.59 -9.21
C ALA A 224 -1.35 -8.56 -8.44
N ASP A 225 -2.30 -9.22 -9.11
CA ASP A 225 -2.92 -10.42 -8.58
C ASP A 225 -1.96 -11.61 -8.75
N ILE A 226 -1.29 -11.96 -7.65
CA ILE A 226 -0.32 -13.06 -7.61
C ILE A 226 -0.96 -14.43 -7.37
N TYR A 227 -2.30 -14.49 -7.26
CA TYR A 227 -3.06 -15.70 -6.98
C TYR A 227 -4.00 -16.12 -8.12
N GLN A 228 -4.05 -15.39 -9.24
CA GLN A 228 -4.77 -15.82 -10.45
C GLN A 228 -4.54 -17.30 -10.76
N LYS A 229 -5.60 -18.03 -11.08
CA LYS A 229 -5.55 -19.47 -11.32
C LYS A 229 -4.50 -19.85 -12.38
N GLU A 230 -4.46 -19.12 -13.48
CA GLU A 230 -3.52 -19.35 -14.58
C GLU A 230 -2.07 -19.19 -14.13
N VAL A 231 -1.82 -18.26 -13.19
CA VAL A 231 -0.50 -18.06 -12.58
C VAL A 231 -0.16 -19.25 -11.68
N LEU A 232 -1.08 -19.66 -10.79
CA LEU A 232 -0.86 -20.77 -9.85
C LEU A 232 -0.67 -22.13 -10.54
N GLU A 233 -1.34 -22.34 -11.67
CA GLU A 233 -1.23 -23.56 -12.48
C GLU A 233 0.01 -23.56 -13.39
N SER A 234 0.74 -22.44 -13.47
CA SER A 234 1.94 -22.32 -14.30
C SER A 234 3.21 -22.81 -13.60
N GLY A 235 4.22 -23.20 -14.39
CA GLY A 235 5.52 -23.64 -13.88
C GLY A 235 6.42 -22.49 -13.44
N MET A 236 7.55 -22.79 -12.81
CA MET A 236 8.55 -21.76 -12.51
C MET A 236 9.11 -21.14 -13.79
N CYS A 237 9.40 -19.84 -13.74
CA CYS A 237 10.03 -19.15 -14.86
C CYS A 237 11.43 -19.72 -15.14
N ASP A 238 11.63 -20.18 -16.37
CA ASP A 238 12.95 -20.49 -16.92
C ASP A 238 13.31 -19.48 -18.03
N THR A 239 14.56 -19.55 -18.49
CA THR A 239 15.08 -18.63 -19.53
C THR A 239 14.39 -18.80 -20.89
N VAL A 240 13.52 -19.79 -21.08
CA VAL A 240 12.94 -20.17 -22.38
C VAL A 240 11.44 -19.85 -22.45
N THR A 241 10.72 -19.82 -21.33
CA THR A 241 9.25 -19.72 -21.28
C THR A 241 8.70 -18.64 -20.34
N LEU A 242 9.23 -17.41 -20.45
CA LEU A 242 8.72 -16.24 -19.71
C LEU A 242 7.21 -15.97 -19.92
N LYS A 243 6.65 -16.39 -21.06
CA LYS A 243 5.24 -16.20 -21.42
C LYS A 243 4.25 -17.12 -20.71
N LYS A 244 4.70 -18.18 -20.01
CA LYS A 244 3.83 -19.18 -19.38
C LYS A 244 4.40 -19.68 -18.06
N CYS A 245 4.79 -18.74 -17.21
CA CYS A 245 5.43 -19.07 -15.95
C CYS A 245 4.94 -18.18 -14.82
N ASP A 246 5.18 -18.68 -13.61
CA ASP A 246 4.81 -18.04 -12.37
C ASP A 246 5.94 -17.11 -11.91
N ALA A 247 5.85 -15.85 -12.33
CA ALA A 247 6.78 -14.81 -11.92
C ALA A 247 6.64 -14.44 -10.43
N PHE A 248 5.62 -14.95 -9.74
CA PHE A 248 5.23 -14.47 -8.41
C PHE A 248 5.40 -15.51 -7.29
N ILE A 249 5.73 -16.77 -7.63
CA ILE A 249 5.93 -17.86 -6.66
C ILE A 249 6.90 -17.49 -5.54
N GLN A 250 7.94 -16.72 -5.84
CA GLN A 250 8.93 -16.30 -4.86
C GLN A 250 8.38 -15.24 -3.89
N TYR A 251 7.45 -14.39 -4.33
CA TYR A 251 6.77 -13.44 -3.45
C TYR A 251 5.83 -14.14 -2.48
N ARG A 252 5.00 -15.07 -2.97
CA ARG A 252 4.11 -15.85 -2.10
C ARG A 252 4.89 -16.59 -1.02
N LYS A 253 5.98 -17.27 -1.40
CA LYS A 253 6.92 -17.90 -0.45
C LYS A 253 7.52 -16.88 0.53
N ALA A 254 7.98 -15.73 0.04
CA ALA A 254 8.59 -14.71 0.89
C ALA A 254 7.62 -14.15 1.93
N PHE A 255 6.34 -13.94 1.58
CA PHE A 255 5.32 -13.47 2.52
C PHE A 255 5.01 -14.52 3.60
N THR A 256 4.81 -15.78 3.21
CA THR A 256 4.61 -16.89 4.16
C THR A 256 5.78 -17.02 5.12
N GLU A 257 7.01 -17.00 4.61
CA GLU A 257 8.19 -17.14 5.45
C GLU A 257 8.44 -15.91 6.33
N LEU A 258 8.14 -14.70 5.84
CA LEU A 258 8.18 -13.49 6.66
C LEU A 258 7.21 -13.58 7.84
N ALA A 259 5.96 -13.98 7.60
CA ALA A 259 4.93 -14.13 8.64
C ALA A 259 5.39 -15.09 9.75
N LYS A 260 6.01 -16.22 9.38
CA LYS A 260 6.60 -17.17 10.33
C LYS A 260 7.76 -16.58 11.12
N ARG A 261 8.69 -15.87 10.47
CA ARG A 261 9.89 -15.33 11.11
C ARG A 261 9.57 -14.19 12.08
N ILE A 262 8.73 -13.24 11.68
CA ILE A 262 8.39 -12.10 12.56
C ILE A 262 7.32 -12.47 13.59
N ASN A 263 6.54 -13.53 13.33
CA ASN A 263 5.47 -14.02 14.19
C ASN A 263 4.48 -12.92 14.63
N LYS A 264 4.05 -12.11 13.66
CA LYS A 264 3.14 -10.97 13.82
C LYS A 264 2.16 -10.90 12.66
N PRO A 265 0.96 -10.36 12.85
CA PRO A 265 -0.01 -10.25 11.77
C PRO A 265 0.50 -9.46 10.55
N ILE A 266 0.39 -10.07 9.39
CA ILE A 266 0.69 -9.48 8.08
C ILE A 266 -0.56 -9.55 7.21
N LEU A 267 -0.99 -8.40 6.69
CA LEU A 267 -1.95 -8.32 5.61
C LEU A 267 -1.20 -7.98 4.32
N ILE A 268 -1.31 -8.82 3.31
CA ILE A 268 -0.95 -8.46 1.94
C ILE A 268 -2.21 -8.02 1.19
N SER A 269 -2.12 -6.91 0.45
CA SER A 269 -3.24 -6.37 -0.31
C SER A 269 -2.83 -6.07 -1.75
N HIS A 270 -3.69 -6.46 -2.69
CA HIS A 270 -3.50 -6.19 -4.12
C HIS A 270 -4.78 -5.69 -4.80
N GLY A 271 -4.68 -5.41 -6.10
CA GLY A 271 -5.76 -5.05 -7.02
C GLY A 271 -5.67 -5.93 -8.28
N ASP A 272 -5.68 -5.33 -9.48
CA ASP A 272 -5.46 -5.97 -10.80
C ASP A 272 -6.62 -6.81 -11.33
N THR A 273 -6.95 -7.93 -10.66
CA THR A 273 -8.00 -8.84 -11.13
C THR A 273 -8.78 -9.47 -9.98
N GLY A 274 -9.95 -10.00 -10.29
CA GLY A 274 -10.76 -10.79 -9.36
C GLY A 274 -11.71 -9.96 -8.49
N ASP A 275 -12.56 -10.65 -7.75
CA ASP A 275 -13.55 -10.01 -6.87
C ASP A 275 -12.94 -9.49 -5.57
N PHE A 276 -13.55 -8.44 -5.01
CA PHE A 276 -13.27 -7.95 -3.65
C PHE A 276 -13.43 -9.08 -2.63
N CYS A 277 -12.33 -9.53 -2.03
CA CYS A 277 -12.28 -10.70 -1.16
C CYS A 277 -11.28 -10.53 -0.01
N PHE A 278 -11.47 -11.27 1.07
CA PHE A 278 -10.56 -11.25 2.22
C PHE A 278 -10.49 -12.64 2.85
N GLU A 279 -9.29 -13.14 3.07
CA GLU A 279 -9.06 -14.48 3.63
C GLU A 279 -7.82 -14.54 4.52
N LYS A 280 -7.72 -15.61 5.31
CA LYS A 280 -6.50 -15.98 6.03
C LYS A 280 -5.78 -17.08 5.25
N LEU A 281 -4.59 -16.79 4.73
CA LEU A 281 -3.79 -17.74 3.95
C LEU A 281 -3.00 -18.73 4.81
N ASP A 282 -2.43 -18.23 5.91
CA ASP A 282 -1.58 -19.01 6.83
C ASP A 282 -1.60 -18.35 8.21
N ASP A 283 -0.92 -18.94 9.19
CA ASP A 283 -0.73 -18.33 10.49
C ASP A 283 -0.05 -16.96 10.37
N ASN A 284 -0.72 -15.96 10.94
CA ASN A 284 -0.35 -14.56 10.86
C ASN A 284 -0.31 -13.95 9.45
N LEU A 285 -0.85 -14.60 8.41
CA LEU A 285 -0.89 -14.07 7.05
C LEU A 285 -2.32 -13.98 6.51
N TRP A 286 -2.73 -12.78 6.16
CA TRP A 286 -4.01 -12.46 5.53
C TRP A 286 -3.80 -11.89 4.14
N HIS A 287 -4.80 -12.11 3.30
CA HIS A 287 -4.81 -11.72 1.90
C HIS A 287 -6.09 -10.94 1.59
N LEU A 288 -5.92 -9.84 0.85
CA LEU A 288 -6.98 -8.93 0.46
C LEU A 288 -6.81 -8.57 -1.02
N ASN A 289 -7.80 -8.91 -1.83
CA ASN A 289 -8.01 -8.25 -3.10
C ASN A 289 -8.90 -7.03 -2.85
N ALA A 290 -8.40 -5.81 -3.01
CA ALA A 290 -9.14 -4.59 -2.69
C ALA A 290 -10.21 -4.28 -3.75
N ALA A 291 -11.29 -3.60 -3.34
CA ALA A 291 -12.30 -3.13 -4.30
C ALA A 291 -11.74 -2.02 -5.23
N GLY A 292 -12.22 -2.00 -6.49
CA GLY A 292 -11.72 -1.10 -7.53
C GLY A 292 -12.48 -1.22 -8.87
N ASP A 293 -12.08 -2.17 -9.72
CA ASP A 293 -12.44 -2.23 -11.13
C ASP A 293 -13.28 -3.44 -11.56
N PHE A 294 -13.31 -4.51 -10.78
CA PHE A 294 -13.98 -5.75 -11.15
C PHE A 294 -15.50 -5.68 -10.91
N SER A 295 -15.99 -6.11 -9.75
CA SER A 295 -17.44 -6.14 -9.44
C SER A 295 -17.93 -4.93 -8.66
N TYR A 296 -17.05 -4.19 -7.99
CA TYR A 296 -17.42 -3.16 -7.04
C TYR A 296 -16.58 -1.90 -7.22
N LEU A 297 -17.20 -0.85 -7.78
CA LEU A 297 -16.66 0.52 -7.76
C LEU A 297 -16.75 1.06 -6.33
N ASP A 298 -15.74 0.78 -5.52
CA ASP A 298 -15.72 1.07 -4.09
C ASP A 298 -14.28 1.37 -3.61
N GLY A 299 -14.13 1.80 -2.36
CA GLY A 299 -12.85 1.77 -1.66
C GLY A 299 -12.90 0.77 -0.52
N THR A 300 -11.74 0.34 -0.04
CA THR A 300 -11.65 -0.67 1.03
C THR A 300 -11.20 -0.02 2.33
N LYS A 301 -11.98 -0.16 3.40
CA LYS A 301 -11.55 0.21 4.75
C LYS A 301 -10.93 -1.00 5.44
N VAL A 302 -9.70 -0.84 5.92
CA VAL A 302 -9.02 -1.83 6.78
C VAL A 302 -8.88 -1.24 8.17
N THR A 303 -9.35 -1.97 9.19
CA THR A 303 -9.19 -1.60 10.60
C THR A 303 -8.24 -2.57 11.28
N PHE A 304 -7.14 -2.06 11.84
CA PHE A 304 -6.23 -2.84 12.68
C PHE A 304 -6.62 -2.70 14.15
N ASN A 305 -6.91 -3.84 14.80
CA ASN A 305 -7.22 -3.92 16.22
C ASN A 305 -6.10 -4.66 16.98
N LYS A 306 -5.24 -3.89 17.64
CA LYS A 306 -4.12 -4.41 18.46
C LYS A 306 -4.54 -5.39 19.55
N ASN A 307 -5.77 -5.30 20.06
CA ASN A 307 -6.25 -6.16 21.14
C ASN A 307 -6.85 -7.48 20.65
N SER A 308 -7.03 -7.64 19.33
CA SER A 308 -7.59 -8.85 18.72
C SER A 308 -6.47 -9.71 18.14
N VAL A 309 -6.10 -10.78 18.86
CA VAL A 309 -5.07 -11.71 18.41
C VAL A 309 -5.58 -12.63 17.29
N LYS A 310 -6.87 -12.99 17.31
CA LYS A 310 -7.47 -13.91 16.33
C LYS A 310 -7.87 -13.21 15.03
N GLU A 311 -8.36 -11.99 15.14
CA GLU A 311 -8.86 -11.19 14.02
C GLU A 311 -8.25 -9.78 14.11
N PRO A 312 -6.94 -9.65 13.83
CA PRO A 312 -6.23 -8.38 13.95
C PRO A 312 -6.69 -7.36 12.90
N PHE A 313 -7.22 -7.82 11.78
CA PHE A 313 -7.73 -6.98 10.69
C PHE A 313 -9.23 -7.19 10.50
N THR A 314 -9.97 -6.09 10.35
CA THR A 314 -11.36 -6.07 9.89
C THR A 314 -11.42 -5.30 8.57
N VAL A 315 -12.07 -5.88 7.56
CA VAL A 315 -12.13 -5.33 6.20
C VAL A 315 -13.58 -5.08 5.82
N ASN A 316 -13.89 -3.89 5.30
CA ASN A 316 -15.21 -3.55 4.77
C ASN A 316 -15.12 -2.60 3.57
N GLY A 317 -16.05 -2.69 2.62
CA GLY A 317 -16.22 -1.64 1.59
C GLY A 317 -16.64 -0.29 2.19
N LEU A 318 -16.36 0.82 1.51
CA LEU A 318 -16.79 2.16 1.94
C LEU A 318 -18.26 2.40 1.60
N ILE A 319 -18.68 2.04 0.39
CA ILE A 319 -20.06 2.12 -0.10
C ILE A 319 -20.80 0.86 0.34
N ASN A 320 -20.23 -0.30 0.08
CA ASN A 320 -20.80 -1.61 0.38
C ASN A 320 -20.19 -2.17 1.68
N THR A 321 -20.61 -1.61 2.81
CA THR A 321 -20.02 -1.88 4.14
C THR A 321 -20.13 -3.33 4.64
N HIS A 322 -20.91 -4.16 3.97
CA HIS A 322 -21.16 -5.57 4.27
C HIS A 322 -20.24 -6.52 3.48
N LEU A 323 -19.54 -6.01 2.46
CA LEU A 323 -18.52 -6.73 1.70
C LEU A 323 -17.15 -6.58 2.35
N PRO A 324 -16.23 -7.56 2.15
CA PRO A 324 -16.37 -8.74 1.30
C PRO A 324 -17.16 -9.88 1.97
N HIS A 325 -17.87 -10.69 1.17
CA HIS A 325 -18.66 -11.84 1.66
C HIS A 325 -17.92 -13.18 1.60
N ASN A 326 -16.95 -13.32 0.70
CA ASN A 326 -16.34 -14.59 0.34
C ASN A 326 -14.84 -14.59 0.65
N GLU A 327 -14.32 -15.78 0.94
CA GLU A 327 -12.89 -16.08 0.79
C GLU A 327 -12.49 -15.87 -0.68
N CYS A 328 -11.21 -15.63 -0.94
CA CYS A 328 -10.75 -15.35 -2.30
C CYS A 328 -10.84 -16.63 -3.14
N ILE A 329 -11.76 -16.63 -4.10
CA ILE A 329 -11.90 -17.73 -5.05
C ILE A 329 -11.05 -17.37 -6.25
N ASN A 330 -9.85 -17.95 -6.31
CA ASN A 330 -8.97 -17.89 -7.47
C ASN A 330 -9.05 -19.21 -8.25
#